data_AF-A0A6S7KFD7-F1
#
_entry.id   AF-A0A6S7KFD7-F1
#
_cell.length_a   1.000
_cell.length_b   1.000
_cell.length_c   1.000
_cell.angle_alpha   90.00
_cell.angle_beta   90.00
_cell.angle_gamma   90.00
#
_symmetry.space_group_name_H-M   'P 1'
#
loop_
_entity.id
_entity.type
_entity.pdbx_description
1 polymer ?
#
loop_
_entity_poly.entity_id
_entity_poly.type
_entity_poly.pdbx_seq_one_letter_code
_entity_poly.pdbx_strand_id
1 'polypeptide(L)'
;MKPVAQALNILQGETNHSNAYMGYLAPTITILRDKLSKKLDIPVTKPLVQELLNGIDKRFDSILNDKKIAAAAILHPKFKESWSSDCDVIERGISFINEKLEGSVEPVVDEPGQSSSEDQDEADFFQAKNRRSQSFKVIS
;
A
#
# COMPACT_ATOMS: atom_id res chain seq x y z
N MET A 1 -25.16 1.65 -2.15
CA MET A 1 -23.96 1.43 -2.99
C MET A 1 -22.94 2.58 -2.99
N LYS A 2 -23.28 3.80 -2.56
CA LYS A 2 -22.32 4.94 -2.42
C LYS A 2 -20.93 4.60 -1.84
N PRO A 3 -20.77 3.85 -0.72
CA PRO A 3 -19.44 3.59 -0.17
C PRO A 3 -18.55 2.77 -1.11
N VAL A 4 -19.13 1.86 -1.89
CA VAL A 4 -18.41 1.03 -2.89
C VAL A 4 -17.91 1.91 -4.03
N ALA A 5 -18.77 2.78 -4.56
CA ALA A 5 -18.40 3.71 -5.63
C ALA A 5 -17.29 4.68 -5.17
N GLN A 6 -17.34 5.14 -3.90
CA GLN A 6 -16.28 5.98 -3.33
C GLN A 6 -14.96 5.23 -3.19
N ALA A 7 -14.99 3.99 -2.71
CA ALA A 7 -13.79 3.16 -2.60
C ALA A 7 -13.17 2.89 -3.99
N LEU A 8 -14.00 2.56 -4.98
CA LEU A 8 -13.56 2.41 -6.37
C LEU A 8 -12.95 3.69 -6.91
N ASN A 9 -13.56 4.84 -6.71
CA ASN A 9 -13.01 6.11 -7.15
C ASN A 9 -11.67 6.46 -6.49
N ILE A 10 -11.45 6.02 -5.24
CA ILE A 10 -10.17 6.20 -4.54
C ILE A 10 -9.11 5.24 -5.10
N LEU A 11 -9.46 3.98 -5.34
CA LEU A 11 -8.51 2.95 -5.78
C LEU A 11 -8.21 3.01 -7.29
N GLN A 12 -9.17 3.47 -8.09
CA GLN A 12 -9.08 3.56 -9.55
C GLN A 12 -8.83 5.00 -10.03
N GLY A 13 -8.84 5.98 -9.12
CA GLY A 13 -8.61 7.38 -9.49
C GLY A 13 -7.18 7.58 -9.97
N GLU A 14 -7.02 7.85 -11.27
CA GLU A 14 -5.75 8.14 -11.94
C GLU A 14 -5.20 9.56 -11.62
N THR A 15 -5.79 10.26 -10.65
CA THR A 15 -5.36 11.61 -10.30
C THR A 15 -4.10 11.55 -9.44
N ASN A 16 -2.97 11.54 -10.14
CA ASN A 16 -1.64 12.02 -9.80
C ASN A 16 -0.59 10.90 -9.69
N HIS A 17 0.40 11.03 -10.57
CA HIS A 17 1.58 10.20 -10.74
C HIS A 17 2.21 9.71 -9.42
N SER A 18 2.66 8.46 -9.46
CA SER A 18 3.78 7.91 -8.70
C SER A 18 3.60 7.82 -7.17
N ASN A 19 3.40 6.59 -6.70
CA ASN A 19 3.89 6.06 -5.41
C ASN A 19 2.98 6.05 -4.16
N ALA A 20 1.81 6.71 -4.13
CA ALA A 20 0.96 6.69 -2.93
C ALA A 20 -0.11 5.58 -2.87
N TYR A 21 -0.38 4.87 -3.98
CA TYR A 21 -1.53 3.95 -4.11
C TYR A 21 -1.53 2.78 -3.12
N MET A 22 -0.35 2.21 -2.84
CA MET A 22 -0.23 1.08 -1.91
C MET A 22 -0.65 1.48 -0.49
N GLY A 23 -0.36 2.71 -0.07
CA GLY A 23 -0.71 3.23 1.25
C GLY A 23 -2.19 3.58 1.41
N TYR A 24 -2.93 3.74 0.32
CA TYR A 24 -4.39 3.92 0.36
C TYR A 24 -5.15 2.60 0.36
N LEU A 25 -4.53 1.50 -0.04
CA LEU A 25 -5.22 0.23 -0.24
C LEU A 25 -5.82 -0.32 1.08
N ALA A 26 -4.96 -0.54 2.08
CA ALA A 26 -5.40 -1.07 3.37
C ALA A 26 -6.45 -0.17 4.06
N PRO A 27 -6.22 1.16 4.19
CA PRO A 27 -7.21 2.07 4.77
C PRO A 27 -8.54 2.07 4.03
N THR A 28 -8.52 2.06 2.70
CA THR A 28 -9.74 2.14 1.90
C THR A 28 -10.59 0.89 2.05
N ILE A 29 -9.97 -0.30 2.03
CA ILE A 29 -10.71 -1.57 2.20
C ILE A 29 -11.25 -1.73 3.62
N THR A 30 -10.47 -1.39 4.65
CA THR A 30 -10.92 -1.43 6.05
C THR A 30 -12.12 -0.50 6.27
N ILE A 31 -12.02 0.76 5.84
CA ILE A 31 -13.13 1.72 5.96
C ILE A 31 -14.35 1.29 5.14
N LEU A 32 -14.15 0.67 3.96
CA LEU A 32 -15.23 0.14 3.15
C LEU A 32 -15.98 -0.97 3.88
N ARG A 33 -15.26 -1.92 4.48
CA ARG A 33 -15.85 -3.00 5.30
C ARG A 33 -16.69 -2.41 6.42
N ASP A 34 -16.16 -1.47 7.20
CA ASP A 34 -16.90 -0.85 8.31
C ASP A 34 -18.20 -0.16 7.84
N LYS A 35 -18.13 0.55 6.70
CA LYS A 35 -19.29 1.22 6.11
C LYS A 35 -20.32 0.24 5.55
N LEU A 36 -19.90 -0.93 5.07
CA LEU A 36 -20.79 -1.99 4.60
C LEU A 36 -21.41 -2.75 5.77
N SER A 37 -20.65 -3.06 6.81
CA SER A 37 -21.15 -3.71 8.03
C SER A 37 -22.29 -2.92 8.68
N LYS A 38 -22.17 -1.58 8.72
CA LYS A 38 -23.27 -0.68 9.17
C LYS A 38 -24.54 -0.73 8.32
N LYS A 39 -24.48 -1.31 7.12
CA LYS A 39 -25.65 -1.49 6.22
C LYS A 39 -26.29 -2.87 6.35
N LEU A 40 -25.70 -3.76 7.15
CA LEU A 40 -26.24 -5.09 7.42
C LEU A 40 -27.53 -5.04 8.24
N ASP A 41 -27.72 -3.97 9.01
CA ASP A 41 -28.89 -3.73 9.86
C ASP A 41 -30.18 -3.47 9.06
N ILE A 42 -30.07 -3.27 7.74
CA ILE A 42 -31.21 -3.06 6.84
C ILE A 42 -31.60 -4.40 6.21
N PRO A 43 -32.77 -4.99 6.55
CA PRO A 43 -33.13 -6.35 6.15
C PRO A 43 -33.14 -6.59 4.64
N VAL A 44 -33.57 -5.59 3.86
CA VAL A 44 -33.68 -5.66 2.40
C VAL A 44 -32.30 -5.70 1.73
N THR A 45 -31.29 -5.02 2.29
CA THR A 45 -29.93 -4.96 1.71
C THR A 45 -28.98 -5.98 2.30
N LYS A 46 -29.38 -6.65 3.39
CA LYS A 46 -28.58 -7.64 4.10
C LYS A 46 -27.93 -8.71 3.19
N PRO A 47 -28.67 -9.44 2.33
CA PRO A 47 -28.05 -10.49 1.51
C PRO A 47 -27.00 -9.92 0.54
N LEU A 48 -27.28 -8.76 -0.06
CA LEU A 48 -26.34 -8.09 -0.97
C LEU A 48 -25.07 -7.64 -0.23
N VAL A 49 -25.22 -7.08 0.97
CA VAL A 49 -24.08 -6.62 1.78
C VAL A 49 -23.22 -7.80 2.22
N GLN A 50 -23.82 -8.94 2.60
CA GLN A 50 -23.09 -10.15 2.96
C GLN A 50 -22.25 -10.69 1.80
N GLU A 51 -22.86 -10.84 0.62
CA GLU A 51 -22.14 -11.30 -0.57
C GLU A 51 -21.02 -10.34 -0.97
N LEU A 52 -21.23 -9.04 -0.81
CA LEU A 52 -20.22 -8.04 -1.10
C LEU A 52 -19.05 -8.10 -0.11
N LEU A 53 -19.32 -8.24 1.19
CA LEU A 53 -18.29 -8.40 2.21
C LEU A 53 -17.47 -9.69 1.94
N ASN A 54 -18.14 -10.82 1.71
CA ASN A 54 -17.49 -12.08 1.34
C ASN A 54 -16.63 -11.91 0.07
N GLY A 55 -17.14 -11.19 -0.92
CA GLY A 55 -16.41 -10.91 -2.16
C GLY A 55 -15.22 -9.99 -1.98
N ILE A 56 -15.25 -9.08 -1.00
CA ILE A 56 -14.11 -8.23 -0.62
C ILE A 56 -13.07 -9.08 0.09
N ASP A 57 -13.49 -9.88 1.08
CA ASP A 57 -12.60 -10.74 1.85
C ASP A 57 -11.87 -11.71 0.94
N LYS A 58 -12.60 -12.44 0.08
CA LYS A 58 -12.00 -13.37 -0.87
C LYS A 58 -10.95 -12.74 -1.80
N ARG A 59 -11.10 -11.46 -2.15
CA ARG A 59 -10.20 -10.78 -3.10
C ARG A 59 -9.03 -10.08 -2.42
N PHE A 60 -9.24 -9.52 -1.25
CA PHE A 60 -8.27 -8.65 -0.59
C PHE A 60 -7.63 -9.26 0.65
N ASP A 61 -8.08 -10.42 1.14
CA ASP A 61 -7.52 -11.02 2.36
C ASP A 61 -6.02 -11.34 2.23
N SER A 62 -5.59 -11.93 1.12
CA SER A 62 -4.16 -12.20 0.88
C SER A 62 -3.34 -10.91 0.80
N ILE A 63 -3.89 -9.87 0.18
CA ILE A 63 -3.23 -8.58 -0.02
C ILE A 63 -3.12 -7.82 1.31
N LEU A 64 -4.19 -7.76 2.09
CA LEU A 64 -4.19 -7.10 3.39
C LEU A 64 -3.31 -7.81 4.42
N ASN A 65 -3.04 -9.09 4.21
CA ASN A 65 -2.11 -9.84 5.04
C ASN A 65 -0.63 -9.53 4.75
N ASP A 66 -0.31 -8.94 3.60
CA ASP A 66 1.06 -8.54 3.26
C ASP A 66 1.54 -7.37 4.13
N LYS A 67 2.67 -7.58 4.81
CA LYS A 67 3.31 -6.58 5.68
C LYS A 67 3.66 -5.30 4.93
N LYS A 68 3.96 -5.38 3.63
CA LYS A 68 4.27 -4.22 2.77
C LYS A 68 3.08 -3.28 2.63
N ILE A 69 1.87 -3.83 2.53
CA ILE A 69 0.63 -3.06 2.38
C ILE A 69 0.34 -2.30 3.69
N ALA A 70 0.48 -2.97 4.82
CA ALA A 70 0.34 -2.33 6.13
C ALA A 70 1.42 -1.25 6.35
N ALA A 71 2.67 -1.54 6.05
CA ALA A 71 3.77 -0.58 6.15
C ALA A 71 3.56 0.65 5.25
N ALA A 72 3.13 0.47 4.01
CA ALA A 72 2.82 1.56 3.10
C ALA A 72 1.70 2.47 3.64
N ALA A 73 0.68 1.89 4.27
CA ALA A 73 -0.41 2.64 4.88
C ALA A 73 0.07 3.44 6.10
N ILE A 74 0.94 2.86 6.92
CA ILE A 74 1.52 3.52 8.10
C ILE A 74 2.44 4.68 7.71
N LEU A 75 3.27 4.49 6.68
CA LEU A 75 4.17 5.53 6.17
C LEU A 75 3.42 6.67 5.48
N HIS A 76 2.15 6.48 5.14
CA HIS A 76 1.35 7.51 4.51
C HIS A 76 0.88 8.58 5.54
N PRO A 77 1.26 9.86 5.40
CA PRO A 77 1.03 10.89 6.43
C PRO A 77 -0.42 11.08 6.86
N LYS A 78 -1.36 10.83 5.93
CA LYS A 78 -2.80 10.96 6.17
C LYS A 78 -3.37 9.88 7.09
N PHE A 79 -2.79 8.69 7.10
CA PHE A 79 -3.38 7.52 7.75
C PHE A 79 -2.62 7.12 9.00
N LYS A 80 -1.29 6.98 8.92
CA LYS A 80 -0.48 6.48 10.03
C LYS A 80 -1.09 5.18 10.57
N GLU A 81 -1.50 5.16 11.83
CA GLU A 81 -2.14 4.01 12.48
C GLU A 81 -3.66 4.16 12.62
N SER A 82 -4.24 5.33 12.28
CA SER A 82 -5.63 5.65 12.63
C SER A 82 -6.69 4.97 11.74
N TRP A 83 -6.28 4.18 10.76
CA TRP A 83 -7.17 3.55 9.79
C TRP A 83 -7.62 2.14 10.19
N SER A 84 -6.98 1.55 11.20
CA SER A 84 -7.32 0.24 11.74
C SER A 84 -7.31 0.29 13.27
N SER A 85 -8.20 -0.48 13.90
CA SER A 85 -8.16 -0.74 15.35
C SER A 85 -7.48 -2.08 15.67
N ASP A 86 -7.13 -2.84 14.64
CA ASP A 86 -6.45 -4.13 14.76
C ASP A 86 -4.96 -3.91 15.00
N CYS A 87 -4.53 -4.13 16.25
CA CYS A 87 -3.13 -3.99 16.67
C CYS A 87 -2.20 -4.93 15.89
N ASP A 88 -2.64 -6.13 15.51
CA ASP A 88 -1.79 -7.12 14.85
C ASP A 88 -1.39 -6.65 13.44
N VAL A 89 -2.30 -5.98 12.75
CA VAL A 89 -2.05 -5.39 11.43
C VAL A 89 -1.06 -4.24 11.52
N ILE A 90 -1.18 -3.40 12.55
CA ILE A 90 -0.27 -2.27 12.76
C ILE A 90 1.13 -2.77 13.15
N GLU A 91 1.22 -3.71 14.10
CA GLU A 91 2.49 -4.29 14.56
C GLU A 91 3.23 -4.98 13.42
N ARG A 92 2.52 -5.72 12.56
CA ARG A 92 3.10 -6.36 11.37
C ARG A 92 3.74 -5.34 10.41
N GLY A 93 3.07 -4.21 10.18
CA GLY A 93 3.59 -3.13 9.35
C GLY A 93 4.82 -2.45 9.96
N ILE A 94 4.78 -2.13 11.26
CA ILE A 94 5.90 -1.52 11.99
C ILE A 94 7.10 -2.47 12.03
N SER A 95 6.88 -3.75 12.31
CA SER A 95 7.93 -4.77 12.34
C SER A 95 8.63 -4.88 10.99
N PHE A 96 7.87 -4.80 9.89
CA PHE A 96 8.44 -4.80 8.54
C PHE A 96 9.26 -3.54 8.25
N ILE A 97 8.79 -2.37 8.71
CA ILE A 97 9.54 -1.11 8.59
C ILE A 97 10.88 -1.23 9.33
N ASN A 98 10.85 -1.70 10.57
CA ASN A 98 12.06 -1.88 11.38
C ASN A 98 13.03 -2.90 10.75
N GLU A 99 12.52 -4.05 10.30
CA GLU A 99 13.32 -5.06 9.58
C GLU A 99 14.06 -4.46 8.37
N LYS A 100 13.40 -3.60 7.60
CA LYS A 100 14.03 -2.95 6.43
C LYS A 100 14.98 -1.81 6.79
N LEU A 101 14.77 -1.15 7.93
CA LEU A 101 15.72 -0.18 8.45
C LEU A 101 16.99 -0.86 8.97
N GLU A 102 16.85 -2.01 9.63
CA GLU A 102 17.96 -2.81 10.16
C GLU A 102 18.71 -3.59 9.06
N GLY A 103 17.99 -4.07 8.04
CA GLY A 103 18.52 -4.85 6.93
C GLY A 103 19.15 -4.04 5.78
N SER A 104 19.20 -2.71 5.85
CA SER A 104 19.73 -1.83 4.77
C SER A 104 21.27 -1.84 4.64
N VAL A 105 21.93 -2.93 5.02
CA VAL A 105 23.40 -3.10 4.98
C VAL A 105 23.88 -3.96 3.79
N GLU A 106 23.02 -4.58 2.97
CA GLU A 106 23.44 -5.53 1.91
C GLU A 106 22.87 -5.22 0.50
N PRO A 107 23.59 -5.57 -0.59
CA PRO A 107 23.49 -4.93 -1.90
C PRO A 107 22.36 -5.49 -2.78
N VAL A 108 21.67 -4.60 -3.50
CA VAL A 108 20.61 -4.96 -4.46
C VAL A 108 21.23 -5.27 -5.83
N VAL A 109 20.95 -6.46 -6.34
CA VAL A 109 21.28 -6.95 -7.69
C VAL A 109 20.33 -6.37 -8.74
N ASP A 110 20.90 -5.89 -9.85
CA ASP A 110 20.22 -5.29 -11.01
C ASP A 110 19.34 -6.27 -11.80
N GLU A 111 18.17 -5.81 -12.25
CA GLU A 111 17.39 -6.40 -13.35
C GLU A 111 17.06 -5.29 -14.38
N PRO A 112 17.29 -5.49 -15.70
CA PRO A 112 17.15 -4.42 -16.69
C PRO A 112 15.84 -4.47 -17.52
N GLY A 113 15.25 -3.28 -17.76
CA GLY A 113 14.33 -2.96 -18.87
C GLY A 113 12.84 -2.83 -18.48
N GLN A 114 12.01 -1.94 -19.03
CA GLN A 114 12.12 -1.01 -20.16
C GLN A 114 10.89 -0.05 -20.16
N SER A 115 11.04 1.12 -20.81
CA SER A 115 9.98 2.02 -21.39
C SER A 115 9.26 3.06 -20.52
N SER A 116 9.61 4.35 -20.67
CA SER A 116 8.91 5.32 -21.54
C SER A 116 9.44 6.72 -21.24
N SER A 117 9.76 7.46 -22.30
CA SER A 117 10.43 8.76 -22.29
C SER A 117 9.47 9.88 -21.89
N GLU A 118 9.47 10.29 -20.62
CA GLU A 118 9.02 11.62 -20.13
C GLU A 118 9.31 11.81 -18.62
N ASP A 119 9.55 10.74 -17.86
CA ASP A 119 9.84 10.78 -16.39
C ASP A 119 11.34 10.58 -16.02
N GLN A 120 12.26 10.69 -16.98
CA GLN A 120 13.65 10.24 -16.79
C GLN A 120 14.46 11.10 -15.82
N ASP A 121 14.21 12.41 -15.78
CA ASP A 121 14.92 13.34 -14.89
C ASP A 121 14.54 13.13 -13.41
N GLU A 122 13.27 12.80 -13.12
CA GLU A 122 12.78 12.49 -11.77
C GLU A 122 13.28 11.12 -11.30
N ALA A 123 13.30 10.12 -12.20
CA ALA A 123 13.87 8.81 -11.89
C ALA A 123 15.38 8.90 -11.56
N ASP A 124 16.12 9.77 -12.26
CA ASP A 124 17.53 10.02 -11.98
C ASP A 124 17.74 10.78 -10.65
N PHE A 125 16.81 11.66 -10.26
CA PHE A 125 16.82 12.34 -8.95
C PHE A 125 16.82 11.33 -7.78
N PHE A 126 15.98 10.29 -7.85
CA PHE A 126 15.94 9.25 -6.81
C PHE A 126 17.06 8.21 -6.96
N GLN A 127 17.60 7.98 -8.16
CA GLN A 127 18.74 7.08 -8.38
C GLN A 127 20.08 7.65 -7.88
N ALA A 128 20.22 8.98 -7.78
CA ALA A 128 21.46 9.63 -7.36
C ALA A 128 21.96 9.18 -5.97
N LYS A 129 21.06 8.71 -5.09
CA LYS A 129 21.42 8.13 -3.77
C LYS A 129 21.88 6.68 -3.84
N ASN A 130 21.44 5.90 -4.83
CA ASN A 130 21.87 4.50 -4.99
C ASN A 130 23.29 4.37 -5.58
N ARG A 131 23.79 5.39 -6.31
CA ARG A 131 25.10 5.32 -6.98
C ARG A 131 26.30 5.67 -6.09
N ARG A 132 26.09 6.23 -4.89
CA ARG A 132 27.18 6.77 -4.04
C ARG A 132 28.02 5.72 -3.29
N SER A 133 27.71 4.43 -3.38
CA SER A 133 28.52 3.36 -2.76
C SER A 133 29.61 2.76 -3.67
N GLN A 134 29.78 3.23 -4.90
CA GLN A 134 30.69 2.59 -5.88
C GLN A 134 31.92 3.44 -6.24
N SER A 135 32.51 4.17 -5.29
CA SER A 135 33.75 4.91 -5.58
C SER A 135 34.67 4.95 -4.38
N PHE A 136 35.35 3.84 -4.08
CA PHE A 136 36.74 3.84 -3.63
C PHE A 136 37.31 2.42 -3.65
N LYS A 137 37.94 2.03 -4.76
CA LYS A 137 39.08 1.11 -4.77
C LYS A 137 40.06 1.59 -5.84
N VAL A 138 40.95 2.48 -5.43
CA VAL A 138 42.14 2.85 -6.21
C VAL A 138 43.18 1.75 -5.97
N ILE A 139 43.41 1.03 -7.06
CA ILE A 139 44.54 0.20 -7.49
C ILE A 139 45.80 0.29 -6.61
N SER A 140 46.32 -0.86 -6.19
CA SER A 140 47.75 -1.18 -6.08
C SER A 140 47.93 -2.69 -6.22
#